data_AF-A0A3Q3M7T2-F1
#
_entry.id   AF-A0A3Q3M7T2-F1
#
_cell.length_a   1.000
_cell.length_b   1.000
_cell.length_c   1.000
_cell.angle_alpha   90.00
_cell.angle_beta   90.00
_cell.angle_gamma   90.00
#
_symmetry.space_group_name_H-M   'P 1'
#
loop_
_entity.id
_entity.type
_entity.pdbx_description
1 polymer ?
#
loop_
_entity_poly.entity_id
_entity_poly.type
_entity_poly.pdbx_seq_one_letter_code
_entity_poly.pdbx_strand_id
1 'polypeptide(L)' 'ATTLEDSWRLRVSSAWVYSIVKNRDVEHFERVMGFLEATYRLLPRLIAPIKHMKIMFGLKTMVWK' A
#
# COMPACT_ATOMS: atom_id res chain seq x y z
N ALA A 1 9.93 14.98 12.65
CA ALA A 1 10.88 13.85 12.70
C ALA A 1 10.09 12.60 13.06
N THR A 2 10.21 11.52 12.30
CA THR A 2 9.55 10.23 12.58
C THR A 2 10.15 9.63 13.84
N THR A 3 9.32 9.25 14.81
CA THR A 3 9.79 8.65 16.07
C THR A 3 10.06 7.16 15.90
N LEU A 4 10.77 6.54 16.85
CA LEU A 4 11.02 5.09 16.84
C LEU A 4 9.70 4.29 16.87
N GLU A 5 8.67 4.81 17.54
CA GLU A 5 7.32 4.24 17.58
C GLU A 5 6.62 4.24 16.22
N ASP A 6 6.85 5.28 15.40
CA ASP A 6 6.30 5.34 14.05
C ASP A 6 6.96 4.31 13.11
N SER A 7 8.23 3.98 13.36
CA SER A 7 9.00 3.08 12.50
C SER A 7 8.51 1.63 12.55
N TRP A 8 8.25 1.08 13.75
CA TRP A 8 7.78 -0.30 13.86
C TRP A 8 6.35 -0.45 13.32
N ARG A 9 5.49 0.54 13.58
CA ARG A 9 4.11 0.56 13.07
C ARG A 9 4.08 0.50 11.56
N LEU A 10 4.90 1.32 10.89
CA LEU A 10 5.01 1.32 9.44
C LEU A 10 5.44 -0.06 8.91
N ARG A 11 6.40 -0.72 9.56
CA ARG A 11 6.86 -2.07 9.16
C ARG A 11 5.78 -3.14 9.35
N VAL A 12 5.07 -3.11 10.48
CA VAL A 12 3.96 -4.05 10.74
C VAL A 12 2.82 -3.84 9.75
N SER A 13 2.40 -2.60 9.49
CA SER A 13 1.39 -2.30 8.48
C SER A 13 1.83 -2.73 7.08
N SER A 14 3.10 -2.51 6.73
CA SER A 14 3.66 -2.96 5.45
C SER A 14 3.68 -4.48 5.32
N ALA A 15 4.03 -5.21 6.38
CA ALA A 15 4.02 -6.67 6.40
C ALA A 15 2.59 -7.24 6.27
N TRP A 16 1.62 -6.59 6.91
CA TRP A 16 0.21 -6.96 6.80
C TRP A 16 -0.33 -6.73 5.38
N VAL A 17 -0.06 -5.55 4.80
CA VAL A 17 -0.39 -5.24 3.40
C VAL A 17 0.25 -6.25 2.44
N TYR A 18 1.53 -6.59 2.65
CA TYR A 18 2.21 -7.61 1.86
C TYR A 18 1.52 -8.98 1.94
N SER A 19 1.11 -9.39 3.15
CA SER A 19 0.39 -10.66 3.36
C SER A 19 -0.93 -10.71 2.58
N ILE A 20 -1.73 -9.63 2.60
CA ILE A 20 -2.99 -9.54 1.84
C ILE A 20 -2.74 -9.73 0.34
N VAL A 21 -1.79 -8.97 -0.22
CA VAL A 21 -1.48 -9.02 -1.65
C VAL A 21 -0.94 -10.40 -2.03
N LYS A 22 -0.06 -10.98 -1.20
CA LYS A 22 0.52 -12.30 -1.43
C LYS A 22 -0.51 -13.42 -1.45
N ASN A 23 -1.47 -13.37 -0.53
CA ASN A 23 -2.52 -14.38 -0.40
C ASN A 23 -3.74 -14.13 -1.30
N ARG A 24 -3.73 -13.05 -2.10
CA ARG A 24 -4.85 -12.63 -2.96
C ARG A 24 -6.16 -12.47 -2.17
N ASP A 25 -6.06 -11.91 -0.98
CA ASP A 25 -7.21 -11.63 -0.13
C ASP A 25 -7.92 -10.35 -0.65
N VAL A 26 -8.69 -10.51 -1.73
CA VAL A 26 -9.31 -9.42 -2.49
C VAL A 26 -10.27 -8.59 -1.64
N GLU A 27 -10.91 -9.20 -0.63
CA GLU A 27 -11.81 -8.50 0.30
C GLU A 27 -11.11 -7.35 1.04
N HIS A 28 -9.79 -7.46 1.23
CA HIS A 28 -8.97 -6.47 1.93
C HIS A 28 -8.19 -5.53 0.99
N PHE A 29 -8.36 -5.62 -0.34
CA PHE A 29 -7.61 -4.79 -1.30
C PHE A 29 -7.93 -3.29 -1.17
N GLU A 30 -9.13 -2.90 -0.76
CA GLU A 30 -9.45 -1.49 -0.45
C GLU A 30 -8.53 -0.92 0.63
N ARG A 31 -8.22 -1.70 1.67
CA ARG A 31 -7.30 -1.28 2.75
C ARG A 31 -5.86 -1.18 2.25
N VAL A 32 -5.45 -2.07 1.34
CA VAL A 32 -4.14 -2.00 0.67
C VAL A 32 -4.02 -0.71 -0.15
N MET A 33 -5.04 -0.40 -0.96
CA MET A 33 -5.05 0.82 -1.76
C MET A 33 -4.99 2.08 -0.88
N GLY A 34 -5.76 2.13 0.20
CA GLY A 34 -5.70 3.25 1.16
C GLY A 34 -4.31 3.44 1.79
N PHE A 35 -3.63 2.35 2.16
CA PHE A 35 -2.26 2.40 2.67
C PHE A 35 -1.26 2.94 1.63
N LEU A 36 -1.35 2.47 0.38
CA LEU A 36 -0.45 2.89 -0.70
C LEU A 36 -0.69 4.35 -1.10
N GLU A 37 -1.94 4.80 -1.15
CA GLU A 37 -2.33 6.18 -1.43
C GLU A 37 -1.78 7.13 -0.34
N ALA A 38 -1.96 6.78 0.94
CA ALA A 38 -1.42 7.53 2.07
C ALA A 38 0.11 7.58 2.04
N THR A 39 0.77 6.46 1.74
CA THR A 39 2.24 6.39 1.63
C THR A 39 2.76 7.28 0.51
N TYR A 40 2.12 7.26 -0.67
CA TYR A 40 2.52 8.10 -1.80
C TYR A 40 2.29 9.59 -1.53
N ARG A 41 1.20 9.96 -0.85
CA ARG A 41 0.94 11.35 -0.45
C ARG A 41 1.99 11.88 0.54
N LEU A 42 2.38 11.06 1.51
CA LEU A 42 3.39 11.43 2.51
C LEU A 42 4.82 11.43 1.94
N LEU A 43 5.12 10.49 1.06
CA LEU A 43 6.45 10.27 0.50
C LEU A 43 6.39 10.16 -1.04
N PRO A 44 6.07 11.26 -1.76
CA PRO A 44 5.86 11.23 -3.21
C PRO A 44 7.12 10.87 -4.01
N ARG A 45 8.30 10.91 -3.38
CA ARG A 45 9.59 10.54 -3.97
C ARG A 45 10.03 9.09 -3.68
N LEU A 46 9.26 8.33 -2.91
CA LEU A 46 9.59 6.94 -2.56
C LEU A 46 9.61 6.03 -3.80
N ILE A 47 8.68 6.26 -4.73
CA ILE A 47 8.62 5.58 -6.02
C ILE A 47 8.24 6.56 -7.12
N ALA A 48 8.61 6.25 -8.37
CA ALA A 48 8.18 7.04 -9.51
C ALA A 48 6.64 7.05 -9.63
N PRO A 49 6.01 8.18 -10.00
CA PRO A 49 4.55 8.29 -10.13
C PRO A 49 3.94 7.20 -11.03
N ILE A 50 4.60 6.87 -12.14
CA ILE A 50 4.16 5.82 -13.06
C ILE A 50 4.11 4.43 -12.40
N LYS A 51 5.03 4.11 -11.48
CA LYS A 51 5.03 2.85 -10.74
C LYS A 51 3.87 2.81 -9.74
N HIS A 52 3.63 3.93 -9.04
CA HIS A 52 2.49 4.04 -8.13
C HIS A 52 1.17 3.79 -8.87
N MET A 53 0.96 4.48 -9.99
CA MET A 53 -0.23 4.32 -10.82
C MET A 53 -0.41 2.88 -11.31
N LYS A 54 0.65 2.22 -11.78
CA LYS A 54 0.58 0.84 -12.26
C LYS A 54 0.16 -0.14 -11.16
N ILE A 55 0.65 0.04 -9.94
CA ILE A 55 0.27 -0.80 -8.79
C ILE A 55 -1.21 -0.55 -8.43
N MET A 56 -1.61 0.72 -8.29
CA MET A 56 -2.98 1.08 -7.95
C MET A 56 -3.99 0.59 -8.99
N PHE A 57 -3.68 0.77 -10.28
CA PHE A 57 -4.49 0.26 -11.37
C PHE A 57 -4.64 -1.26 -11.29
N GLY A 58 -3.52 -2.00 -11.15
CA GLY A 58 -3.54 -3.46 -11.05
C GLY A 58 -4.39 -3.97 -9.88
N LEU A 59 -4.32 -3.31 -8.72
CA LEU A 59 -5.16 -3.67 -7.57
C LEU A 59 -6.64 -3.36 -7.82
N LYS A 60 -6.97 -2.19 -8.37
CA LYS A 60 -8.35 -1.82 -8.72
C LYS A 60 -8.99 -2.80 -9.70
N THR A 61 -8.25 -3.23 -10.73
CA THR A 61 -8.76 -4.19 -11.70
C THR A 61 -9.04 -5.57 -11.14
N MET A 62 -8.46 -5.93 -9.99
CA MET A 62 -8.72 -7.23 -9.33
C MET A 62 -9.96 -7.18 -8.43
N VAL A 63 -10.35 -5.99 -7.96
CA VAL A 63 -11.58 -5.76 -7.20
C VAL A 63 -12.78 -5.56 -8.12
N TRP A 64 -12.53 -4.99 -9.31
CA TRP A 64 -13.55 -4.82 -10.34
C TRP A 64 -13.97 -6.19 -10.88
N LYS A 65 -15.15 -6.63 -10.45
CA LYS A 65 -15.84 -7.81 -10.97
C LYS A 65 -16.68 -7.44 -12.18
#